data_AF-A0AA43ZU68-F1
#
_entry.id   AF-A0AA43ZU68-F1
#
_cell.length_a   1.000
_cell.length_b   1.000
_cell.length_c   1.000
_cell.angle_alpha   90.00
_cell.angle_beta   90.00
_cell.angle_gamma   90.00
#
_symmetry.space_group_name_H-M   'P 1'
#
loop_
_entity.id
_entity.type
_entity.pdbx_description
1 polymer ?
#
loop_
_entity_poly.entity_id
_entity_poly.type
_entity_poly.pdbx_seq_one_letter_code
_entity_poly.pdbx_strand_id
1 'polypeptide(L)'
;MKNKGQIASEYILLIAITLIILSTIILPLYQETISTTEDIRRITETKNTLQTLENTINIIYSQEVGSKQTIATYSPTDLTLKYEKINNTHYITTEVPLTKNTTKKIYNKVPYPISFNGNSNHYYTNLKENKWYYNTKIEWIKNNETSSININFK
;
A
#
# COMPACT_ATOMS: atom_id res chain seq x y z
N MET A 1 -10.90 -4.16 66.09
CA MET A 1 -10.25 -4.91 64.97
C MET A 1 -11.19 -5.18 63.79
N LYS A 2 -12.47 -5.48 63.97
CA LYS A 2 -13.45 -5.76 62.88
C LYS A 2 -13.50 -4.70 61.76
N ASN A 3 -13.54 -3.40 62.10
CA ASN A 3 -13.65 -2.33 61.09
C ASN A 3 -12.40 -2.19 60.20
N LYS A 4 -11.19 -2.50 60.71
CA LYS A 4 -9.95 -2.32 59.93
C LYS A 4 -9.84 -3.33 58.78
N GLY A 5 -10.29 -4.57 58.99
CA GLY A 5 -10.31 -5.61 57.96
C GLY A 5 -11.37 -5.38 56.89
N GLN A 6 -12.55 -4.90 57.28
CA GLN A 6 -13.63 -4.53 56.35
C GLN A 6 -13.20 -3.35 55.45
N ILE A 7 -12.65 -2.30 56.04
CA ILE A 7 -12.13 -1.15 55.29
C ILE A 7 -11.05 -1.57 54.29
N ALA A 8 -10.09 -2.42 54.70
CA ALA A 8 -9.05 -2.92 53.80
C ALA A 8 -9.63 -3.73 52.62
N SER A 9 -10.66 -4.55 52.85
CA SER A 9 -11.31 -5.32 51.78
C SER A 9 -12.03 -4.44 50.76
N GLU A 10 -12.63 -3.34 51.21
CA GLU A 10 -13.35 -2.39 50.37
C GLU A 10 -12.40 -1.60 49.47
N TYR A 11 -11.23 -1.22 49.98
CA TYR A 11 -10.18 -0.60 49.18
C TYR A 11 -9.60 -1.55 48.12
N ILE A 12 -9.39 -2.83 48.45
CA ILE A 12 -8.94 -3.84 47.47
C ILE A 12 -9.99 -4.00 46.37
N LEU A 13 -11.28 -4.04 46.73
CA LEU A 13 -12.39 -4.15 45.79
C LEU A 13 -12.46 -2.93 44.86
N LEU A 14 -12.30 -1.72 45.41
CA LEU A 14 -12.26 -0.47 44.65
C LEU A 14 -11.12 -0.44 43.64
N ILE A 15 -9.92 -0.87 44.04
CA ILE A 15 -8.76 -0.95 43.13
C ILE A 15 -9.02 -1.99 42.03
N ALA A 16 -9.56 -3.16 42.38
CA ALA A 16 -9.87 -4.20 41.41
C ALA A 16 -10.90 -3.74 40.36
N ILE A 17 -11.99 -3.09 40.79
CA ILE A 17 -13.01 -2.53 39.89
C ILE A 17 -12.38 -1.47 38.98
N THR A 18 -11.54 -0.59 39.54
CA THR A 18 -10.86 0.45 38.77
C THR A 18 -9.97 -0.17 37.68
N LEU A 19 -9.20 -1.22 38.01
CA LEU A 19 -8.35 -1.93 37.04
C LEU A 19 -9.16 -2.60 35.94
N ILE A 20 -10.33 -3.17 36.27
CA ILE A 20 -11.23 -3.77 35.29
C ILE A 20 -11.74 -2.70 34.32
N ILE A 21 -12.21 -1.56 34.84
CA ILE A 21 -12.69 -0.43 34.02
C ILE A 21 -11.55 0.13 33.15
N LEU A 22 -10.33 0.21 33.68
CA LEU A 22 -9.19 0.69 32.93
C LEU A 22 -8.85 -0.26 31.77
N SER A 23 -8.85 -1.57 32.04
CA SER A 23 -8.56 -2.60 31.04
C SER A 23 -9.58 -2.63 29.90
N THR A 24 -10.87 -2.48 30.21
CA THR A 24 -11.94 -2.48 29.19
C THR A 24 -11.84 -1.30 28.23
N ILE A 25 -11.22 -0.19 28.64
CA ILE A 25 -11.03 1.00 27.79
C ILE A 25 -9.67 0.94 27.07
N ILE A 26 -8.60 0.56 27.76
CA ILE A 26 -7.24 0.59 27.20
C ILE A 26 -7.06 -0.44 26.08
N LEU A 27 -7.57 -1.66 26.26
CA LEU A 27 -7.40 -2.75 25.28
C LEU A 27 -7.99 -2.41 23.90
N PRO A 28 -9.26 -1.96 23.75
CA PRO A 28 -9.80 -1.62 22.44
C PRO A 28 -9.09 -0.44 21.79
N LEU A 29 -8.69 0.59 22.57
CA LEU A 29 -7.93 1.72 22.05
C LEU A 29 -6.56 1.30 21.49
N TYR A 30 -5.89 0.36 22.17
CA TYR A 30 -4.63 -0.19 21.71
C TYR A 30 -4.77 -0.95 20.40
N GLN A 31 -5.81 -1.79 20.28
CA GLN A 31 -6.11 -2.52 19.05
C GLN A 31 -6.41 -1.58 17.88
N GLU A 32 -7.20 -0.52 18.10
CA GLU A 32 -7.48 0.48 17.08
C GLU A 32 -6.21 1.21 16.62
N THR A 33 -5.33 1.54 17.56
CA THR A 33 -4.05 2.20 17.26
C THR A 33 -3.15 1.32 16.40
N ILE A 34 -3.05 0.02 16.70
CA ILE A 34 -2.28 -0.93 15.89
C ILE A 34 -2.85 -0.99 14.47
N SER A 35 -4.16 -1.22 14.33
CA SER A 35 -4.79 -1.34 13.01
C SER A 35 -4.59 -0.10 12.14
N THR A 36 -4.74 1.09 12.73
CA THR A 36 -4.54 2.37 12.04
C THR A 36 -3.07 2.56 11.64
N THR A 37 -2.14 2.19 12.52
CA THR A 37 -0.70 2.26 12.25
C THR A 37 -0.31 1.33 11.11
N GLU A 38 -0.83 0.11 11.09
CA GLU A 38 -0.60 -0.85 10.01
C GLU A 38 -1.18 -0.35 8.68
N ASP A 39 -2.39 0.21 8.69
CA ASP A 39 -3.03 0.78 7.50
C ASP A 39 -2.17 1.92 6.93
N ILE A 40 -1.71 2.84 7.78
CA ILE A 40 -0.81 3.94 7.38
C ILE A 40 0.50 3.40 6.81
N ARG A 41 1.09 2.38 7.44
CA ARG A 41 2.31 1.74 6.96
C ARG A 41 2.10 1.16 5.55
N ARG A 42 1.04 0.36 5.33
CA ARG A 42 0.73 -0.25 4.03
C ARG A 42 0.50 0.80 2.95
N ILE A 43 -0.25 1.87 3.25
CA ILE A 43 -0.47 2.99 2.33
C ILE A 43 0.86 3.65 1.97
N THR A 44 1.71 3.91 2.96
CA THR A 44 2.99 4.61 2.76
C THR A 44 3.97 3.77 1.95
N GLU A 45 4.13 2.50 2.29
CA GLU A 45 4.99 1.57 1.54
C GLU A 45 4.50 1.41 0.09
N THR A 46 3.19 1.34 -0.12
CA THR A 46 2.61 1.25 -1.47
C THR A 46 2.83 2.54 -2.26
N LYS A 47 2.65 3.69 -1.63
CA LYS A 47 2.93 4.99 -2.26
C LYS A 47 4.40 5.13 -2.65
N ASN A 48 5.32 4.71 -1.78
CA ASN A 48 6.76 4.73 -2.07
C ASN A 48 7.09 3.81 -3.26
N THR A 49 6.45 2.64 -3.32
CA THR A 49 6.58 1.70 -4.44
C THR A 49 6.12 2.33 -5.75
N LEU A 50 4.92 2.92 -5.77
CA LEU A 50 4.38 3.62 -6.94
C LEU A 50 5.24 4.82 -7.34
N GLN A 51 5.78 5.57 -6.38
CA GLN A 51 6.67 6.69 -6.65
C GLN A 51 8.00 6.23 -7.25
N THR A 52 8.51 5.07 -6.83
CA THR A 52 9.72 4.46 -7.43
C THR A 52 9.46 4.07 -8.88
N LEU A 53 8.29 3.49 -9.17
CA LEU A 53 7.86 3.19 -10.54
C LEU A 53 7.72 4.47 -11.36
N GLU A 54 7.01 5.49 -10.85
CA GLU A 54 6.84 6.79 -11.49
C GLU A 54 8.18 7.45 -11.84
N ASN A 55 9.12 7.51 -10.89
CA ASN A 55 10.43 8.09 -11.12
C ASN A 55 11.19 7.35 -12.23
N THR A 56 11.13 6.02 -12.24
CA THR A 56 11.80 5.22 -13.27
C THR A 56 11.13 5.39 -14.64
N ILE A 57 9.80 5.48 -14.67
CA ILE A 57 9.02 5.79 -15.88
C ILE A 57 9.40 7.16 -16.43
N ASN A 58 9.51 8.18 -15.57
CA ASN A 58 9.94 9.52 -15.95
C ASN A 58 11.37 9.53 -16.53
N ILE A 59 12.28 8.74 -15.95
CA ILE A 59 13.65 8.58 -16.46
C ILE A 59 13.65 7.89 -17.82
N ILE A 60 12.93 6.78 -17.98
CA ILE A 60 12.88 6.07 -19.27
C ILE A 60 12.21 6.91 -20.35
N TYR A 61 11.19 7.70 -19.98
CA TYR A 61 10.52 8.62 -20.90
C TYR A 61 11.40 9.80 -21.31
N SER A 62 12.29 10.26 -20.43
CA SER A 62 13.25 11.32 -20.79
C SER A 62 14.39 10.78 -21.65
N GLN A 63 14.64 9.47 -21.62
CA GLN A 63 15.53 8.76 -22.54
C GLN A 63 14.82 8.46 -23.87
N GLU A 64 15.53 8.09 -24.93
CA GLU A 64 14.90 7.85 -26.24
C GLU A 64 14.00 6.60 -26.28
N VAL A 65 13.13 6.51 -27.29
CA VAL A 65 12.28 5.33 -27.55
C VAL A 65 13.15 4.07 -27.67
N GLY A 66 12.74 2.98 -27.01
CA GLY A 66 13.51 1.74 -26.93
C GLY A 66 14.41 1.65 -25.68
N SER A 67 14.46 2.71 -24.88
CA SER A 67 15.14 2.68 -23.58
C SER A 67 14.47 1.71 -22.61
N LYS A 68 15.30 1.02 -21.82
CA LYS A 68 14.85 0.04 -20.85
C LYS A 68 15.69 0.13 -19.57
N GLN A 69 15.03 -0.01 -18.44
CA GLN A 69 15.69 -0.09 -17.15
C GLN A 69 15.09 -1.23 -16.34
N THR A 70 15.94 -1.94 -15.60
CA THR A 70 15.50 -2.93 -14.62
C THR A 70 15.77 -2.38 -13.24
N ILE A 71 14.73 -2.35 -12.41
CA ILE A 71 14.80 -1.90 -11.02
C ILE A 71 14.28 -3.00 -10.11
N ALA A 72 14.76 -3.00 -8.86
CA ALA A 72 14.13 -3.78 -7.81
C ALA A 72 12.87 -3.03 -7.33
N THR A 73 11.72 -3.68 -7.40
CA THR A 73 10.45 -3.14 -6.87
C THR A 73 9.98 -4.00 -5.72
N TYR A 74 9.70 -3.36 -4.59
CA TYR A 74 9.13 -4.00 -3.41
C TYR A 74 7.60 -4.01 -3.51
N SER A 75 6.94 -5.10 -3.12
CA SER A 75 5.48 -5.15 -3.00
C SER A 75 5.10 -5.38 -1.52
N PRO A 76 4.62 -4.37 -0.80
CA PRO A 76 4.27 -4.50 0.62
C PRO A 76 3.07 -5.43 0.85
N THR A 77 2.15 -5.48 -0.11
CA THR A 77 0.92 -6.28 -0.05
C THR A 77 0.65 -6.91 -1.41
N ASP A 78 -0.47 -7.61 -1.53
CA ASP A 78 -1.02 -7.96 -2.84
C ASP A 78 -1.40 -6.65 -3.53
N LEU A 79 -0.63 -6.26 -4.56
CA LEU A 79 -0.88 -5.04 -5.32
C LEU A 79 -1.51 -5.40 -6.65
N THR A 80 -2.65 -4.76 -6.94
CA THR A 80 -3.26 -4.73 -8.26
C THR A 80 -2.98 -3.37 -8.87
N LEU A 81 -2.00 -3.32 -9.79
CA LEU A 81 -1.66 -2.11 -10.51
C LEU A 81 -2.59 -1.94 -11.70
N LYS A 82 -3.04 -0.70 -11.90
CA LYS A 82 -3.95 -0.33 -12.98
C LYS A 82 -3.53 0.99 -13.58
N TYR A 83 -3.59 1.10 -14.90
CA TYR A 83 -3.51 2.38 -15.58
C TYR A 83 -4.89 3.02 -15.75
N GLU A 84 -4.98 4.32 -15.47
CA GLU A 84 -6.17 5.12 -15.65
C GLU A 84 -5.83 6.45 -16.34
N LYS A 85 -6.72 6.91 -17.23
CA LYS A 85 -6.65 8.24 -17.84
C LYS A 85 -7.80 9.08 -17.33
N ILE A 86 -7.50 10.16 -16.60
CA ILE A 86 -8.48 11.08 -16.01
C ILE A 86 -8.17 12.49 -16.52
N ASN A 87 -9.13 13.15 -17.16
CA ASN A 87 -8.98 14.53 -17.67
C ASN A 87 -7.68 14.75 -18.48
N ASN A 88 -7.41 13.84 -19.41
CA ASN A 88 -6.18 13.82 -20.23
C ASN A 88 -4.86 13.63 -19.47
N THR A 89 -4.90 13.33 -18.17
CA THR A 89 -3.73 12.98 -17.36
C THR A 89 -3.68 11.47 -17.15
N HIS A 90 -2.48 10.90 -17.28
CA HIS A 90 -2.23 9.49 -17.11
C HIS A 90 -1.85 9.20 -15.65
N TYR A 91 -2.39 8.11 -15.11
CA TYR A 91 -2.12 7.65 -13.75
C TYR A 91 -1.80 6.16 -13.74
N ILE A 92 -0.86 5.78 -12.88
CA ILE A 92 -0.78 4.44 -12.32
C ILE A 92 -1.50 4.45 -10.98
N THR A 93 -2.35 3.45 -10.77
CA THR A 93 -3.25 3.37 -9.62
C THR A 93 -3.19 1.99 -9.00
N THR A 94 -3.46 1.93 -7.71
CA THR A 94 -3.63 0.68 -6.97
C THR A 94 -4.61 0.91 -5.83
N GLU A 95 -5.30 -0.16 -5.42
CA GLU A 95 -6.14 -0.15 -4.24
C GLU A 95 -5.42 -0.88 -3.11
N VAL A 96 -5.34 -0.26 -1.94
CA VAL A 96 -4.75 -0.83 -0.73
C VAL A 96 -5.88 -1.25 0.21
N PRO A 97 -6.00 -2.54 0.57
CA PRO A 97 -6.97 -2.99 1.55
C PRO A 97 -6.55 -2.55 2.96
N LEU A 98 -7.52 -2.00 3.70
CA LEU A 98 -7.37 -1.52 5.07
C LEU A 98 -8.05 -2.48 6.06
N THR A 99 -7.67 -2.37 7.32
CA THR A 99 -8.05 -3.33 8.38
C THR A 99 -9.57 -3.37 8.64
N LYS A 100 -10.31 -2.30 8.33
CA LYS A 100 -11.77 -2.20 8.50
C LYS A 100 -12.58 -2.62 7.25
N ASN A 101 -12.03 -3.49 6.41
CA ASN A 101 -12.62 -3.93 5.13
C ASN A 101 -12.95 -2.77 4.17
N THR A 102 -12.18 -1.69 4.28
CA THR A 102 -12.24 -0.54 3.38
C THR A 102 -11.03 -0.58 2.46
N THR A 103 -11.12 0.08 1.31
CA THR A 103 -9.98 0.21 0.39
C THR A 103 -9.61 1.67 0.22
N LYS A 104 -8.31 1.94 0.06
CA LYS A 104 -7.82 3.25 -0.32
C LYS A 104 -7.13 3.18 -1.66
N LYS A 105 -7.65 3.95 -2.61
CA LYS A 105 -7.05 4.08 -3.93
C LYS A 105 -5.95 5.14 -3.92
N ILE A 106 -4.78 4.77 -4.44
CA ILE A 106 -3.61 5.64 -4.57
C ILE A 106 -3.41 5.94 -6.05
N TYR A 107 -3.09 7.20 -6.36
CA TYR A 107 -2.85 7.69 -7.70
C TYR A 107 -1.45 8.29 -7.78
N ASN A 108 -0.66 7.84 -8.76
CA ASN A 108 0.60 8.46 -9.13
C ASN A 108 0.54 8.87 -10.59
N LYS A 109 0.89 10.13 -10.86
CA LYS A 109 0.83 10.70 -12.21
C LYS A 109 1.98 10.12 -13.02
N VAL A 110 1.71 9.79 -14.28
CA VAL A 110 2.73 9.32 -15.22
C VAL A 110 2.64 10.13 -16.51
N PRO A 111 3.74 10.27 -17.27
CA PRO A 111 3.77 11.13 -18.46
C PRO A 111 3.05 10.50 -19.66
N TYR A 112 2.85 9.17 -19.65
CA TYR A 112 2.48 8.42 -20.84
C TYR A 112 1.61 7.20 -20.53
N PRO A 113 0.84 6.65 -21.50
CA PRO A 113 0.12 5.39 -21.35
C PRO A 113 1.01 4.22 -20.91
N ILE A 114 0.50 3.40 -19.98
CA ILE A 114 1.23 2.27 -19.40
C ILE A 114 0.53 0.96 -19.77
N SER A 115 1.31 -0.01 -20.24
CA SER A 115 0.91 -1.41 -20.35
C SER A 115 1.65 -2.26 -19.31
N PHE A 116 1.07 -3.40 -18.95
CA PHE A 116 1.66 -4.31 -17.98
C PHE A 116 1.83 -5.70 -18.60
N ASN A 117 3.02 -6.29 -18.48
CA ASN A 117 3.38 -7.59 -19.05
C ASN A 117 2.97 -7.77 -20.52
N GLY A 118 3.01 -6.68 -21.31
CA GLY A 118 2.58 -6.71 -22.73
C GLY A 118 1.07 -6.91 -22.94
N ASN A 119 0.26 -6.85 -21.88
CA ASN A 119 -1.19 -6.98 -21.95
C ASN A 119 -1.85 -5.62 -22.25
N SER A 120 -2.76 -5.60 -23.22
CA SER A 120 -3.59 -4.45 -23.60
C SER A 120 -4.64 -4.09 -22.57
N ASN A 121 -4.89 -4.94 -21.56
CA ASN A 121 -5.91 -4.68 -20.57
C ASN A 121 -5.53 -3.53 -19.62
N HIS A 122 -4.28 -3.07 -19.57
CA HIS A 122 -3.85 -1.98 -18.68
C HIS A 122 -4.00 -2.29 -17.17
N TYR A 123 -4.21 -3.56 -16.81
CA TYR A 123 -4.28 -4.06 -15.44
C TYR A 123 -3.21 -5.13 -15.21
N TYR A 124 -2.66 -5.16 -14.00
CA TYR A 124 -1.81 -6.22 -13.50
C TYR A 124 -2.27 -6.61 -12.09
N THR A 125 -2.85 -7.81 -11.96
CA THR A 125 -3.63 -8.16 -10.77
C THR A 125 -2.79 -8.80 -9.66
N ASN A 126 -1.67 -9.45 -9.98
CA ASN A 126 -0.94 -10.27 -9.00
C ASN A 126 0.54 -9.91 -8.90
N LEU A 127 0.86 -8.87 -8.11
CA LEU A 127 2.18 -8.73 -7.48
C LEU A 127 2.25 -9.49 -6.16
N LYS A 128 1.75 -10.74 -6.12
CA LYS A 128 2.10 -11.70 -5.07
C LYS A 128 1.65 -13.11 -5.42
N GLU A 129 2.63 -13.92 -5.78
CA GLU A 129 2.71 -15.29 -5.30
C GLU A 129 4.15 -15.50 -4.81
N ASN A 130 4.35 -15.51 -3.47
CA ASN A 130 5.60 -15.82 -2.76
C ASN A 130 6.81 -14.87 -2.82
N LYS A 131 6.73 -13.68 -3.42
CA LYS A 131 7.85 -12.72 -3.42
C LYS A 131 7.45 -11.34 -2.91
N TRP A 132 8.29 -10.80 -2.03
CA TRP A 132 8.23 -9.43 -1.52
C TRP A 132 9.00 -8.46 -2.45
N TYR A 133 9.84 -8.99 -3.35
CA TYR A 133 10.69 -8.24 -4.29
C TYR A 133 10.56 -8.79 -5.71
N TYR A 134 10.54 -7.88 -6.68
CA TYR A 134 10.46 -8.18 -8.11
C TYR A 134 11.57 -7.46 -8.86
N ASN A 135 12.11 -8.13 -9.89
CA ASN A 135 12.96 -7.47 -10.87
C ASN A 135 12.05 -6.90 -11.95
N THR A 136 11.73 -5.62 -11.82
CA THR A 136 10.80 -4.93 -12.71
C THR A 136 11.57 -4.34 -13.89
N LYS A 137 11.34 -4.87 -15.09
CA LYS A 137 11.83 -4.30 -16.35
C LYS A 137 10.79 -3.33 -16.88
N ILE A 138 11.15 -2.04 -16.94
CA ILE A 138 10.36 -0.99 -17.56
C ILE A 138 11.00 -0.67 -18.91
N GLU A 139 10.20 -0.56 -19.96
CA GLU A 139 10.67 -0.36 -21.33
C GLU A 139 9.76 0.58 -22.09
N TRP A 140 10.35 1.52 -22.84
CA TRP A 140 9.61 2.34 -23.78
C TRP A 140 9.39 1.58 -25.08
N ILE A 141 8.14 1.18 -25.31
CA ILE A 141 7.73 0.46 -26.51
C ILE A 141 7.03 1.42 -27.48
N LYS A 142 7.33 1.26 -28.77
CA LYS A 142 6.59 1.88 -29.86
C LYS A 142 5.93 0.78 -30.69
N ASN A 143 4.60 0.67 -30.60
CA ASN A 143 3.81 -0.10 -31.56
C ASN A 143 3.41 0.82 -32.72
N ASN A 144 3.07 0.21 -33.86
CA ASN A 144 2.87 0.89 -35.16
C ASN A 144 1.96 2.13 -35.12
N GLU A 145 1.08 2.27 -34.13
CA GLU A 145 0.16 3.42 -33.99
C GLU A 145 0.21 4.12 -32.62
N THR A 146 0.76 3.48 -31.58
CA THR A 146 0.82 4.03 -30.22
C THR A 146 2.15 3.67 -29.56
N SER A 147 2.80 4.67 -28.97
CA SER A 147 3.85 4.37 -28.00
C SER A 147 3.19 4.02 -26.67
N SER A 148 3.85 3.23 -25.83
CA SER A 148 3.46 3.04 -24.42
C SER A 148 4.67 2.63 -23.60
N ILE A 149 4.59 2.79 -22.28
CA ILE A 149 5.61 2.28 -21.36
C ILE A 149 5.11 0.93 -20.84
N ASN A 150 5.88 -0.13 -21.10
CA ASN A 150 5.53 -1.47 -20.63
C ASN A 150 6.29 -1.80 -19.36
N ILE A 151 5.57 -2.23 -18.34
CA ILE A 151 6.11 -2.64 -17.05
C ILE A 151 6.02 -4.17 -16.97
N ASN A 152 7.16 -4.83 -16.87
CA ASN A 152 7.24 -6.28 -16.76
C ASN A 152 7.82 -6.69 -15.41
N PHE A 153 7.07 -7.47 -14.63
CA PHE A 153 7.53 -7.99 -13.35
C PHE A 153 8.10 -9.41 -13.53
N LYS A 154 9.34 -9.64 -13.07
CA LYS A 154 10.05 -10.94 -13.12
C LYS A 154 10.47 -11.43 -11.72
#